data_AF-A0A7J4M5G0-F1
#
_entry.id   AF-A0A7J4M5G0-F1
#
_cell.length_a   1.000
_cell.length_b   1.000
_cell.length_c   1.000
_cell.angle_alpha   90.00
_cell.angle_beta   90.00
_cell.angle_gamma   90.00
#
_symmetry.space_group_name_H-M   'P 1'
#
loop_
_entity.id
_entity.type
_entity.pdbx_description
1 polymer ?
#
loop_
_entity_poly.entity_id
_entity_poly.type
_entity_poly.pdbx_seq_one_letter_code
_entity_poly.pdbx_strand_id
1 'polypeptide(L)'
;MSDPRIEKAAKLLIEHSVMVKKGENIMIDASAEAAPLVLELYKQIIQKGAFPVSRIGLYGMSYNYFKYASDEQIKNFPQLSLDEMKKMDGWIGISSASNLRELSNIDP
;
A
#
# COMPACT_ATOMS: atom_id res chain seq x y z
N MET A 1 2.35 16.45 17.06
CA MET A 1 0.92 16.77 16.85
C MET A 1 0.59 16.28 15.44
N SER A 2 -0.43 15.43 15.27
CA SER A 2 -0.81 14.94 13.93
C SER A 2 -1.33 16.12 13.09
N ASP A 3 -0.97 16.19 11.80
CA ASP A 3 -1.50 17.21 10.90
C ASP A 3 -3.00 16.96 10.69
N PRO A 4 -3.89 17.93 11.02
CA PRO A 4 -5.33 17.73 10.97
C PRO A 4 -5.85 17.40 9.56
N ARG A 5 -5.10 17.76 8.51
CA ARG A 5 -5.43 17.42 7.12
C ARG A 5 -5.24 15.93 6.85
N ILE A 6 -4.18 15.34 7.43
CA ILE A 6 -3.87 13.91 7.30
C ILE A 6 -4.91 13.09 8.08
N GLU A 7 -5.23 13.51 9.31
CA GLU A 7 -6.26 12.88 10.12
C GLU A 7 -7.61 12.85 9.40
N LYS A 8 -8.01 13.98 8.80
CA LYS A 8 -9.26 14.08 8.03
C LYS A 8 -9.25 13.21 6.77
N ALA A 9 -8.12 13.15 6.06
CA ALA A 9 -7.98 12.31 4.87
C ALA A 9 -8.08 10.82 5.22
N ALA A 10 -7.36 10.38 6.26
CA ALA A 10 -7.43 9.01 6.73
C ALA A 10 -8.86 8.63 7.16
N LYS A 11 -9.54 9.52 7.89
CA LYS A 11 -10.92 9.32 8.31
C LYS A 11 -11.86 9.15 7.12
N LEU A 12 -11.72 10.00 6.09
CA LEU A 12 -12.52 9.90 4.87
C LEU A 12 -12.32 8.53 4.18
N LEU A 13 -11.08 8.09 4.03
CA LEU A 13 -10.77 6.80 3.40
C LEU A 13 -11.37 5.63 4.17
N ILE A 14 -11.27 5.66 5.49
CA ILE A 14 -11.73 4.58 6.37
C ILE A 14 -13.26 4.55 6.49
N GLU A 15 -13.90 5.71 6.62
CA GLU A 15 -15.34 5.79 6.90
C GLU A 15 -16.21 5.80 5.65
N HIS A 16 -15.72 6.40 4.57
CA HIS A 16 -16.53 6.62 3.37
C HIS A 16 -16.09 5.73 2.20
N SER A 17 -14.77 5.60 1.96
CA SER A 17 -14.29 4.83 0.80
C SER A 17 -14.31 3.33 1.04
N VAL A 18 -13.63 2.88 2.10
CA VAL A 18 -13.53 1.44 2.43
C VAL A 18 -14.63 1.01 3.40
N MET A 19 -15.23 1.96 4.14
CA MET A 19 -16.30 1.70 5.12
C MET A 19 -15.92 0.60 6.12
N VAL A 20 -14.71 0.70 6.68
CA VAL A 20 -14.09 -0.32 7.53
C VAL A 20 -14.97 -0.69 8.71
N LYS A 21 -15.13 -2.00 8.93
CA LYS A 21 -15.87 -2.61 10.04
C LYS A 21 -14.94 -3.38 10.96
N LYS A 22 -15.39 -3.58 12.20
CA LYS A 22 -14.68 -4.37 13.20
C LYS A 22 -14.44 -5.80 12.69
N GLY A 23 -13.22 -6.29 12.86
CA GLY A 23 -12.81 -7.64 12.49
C GLY A 23 -12.33 -7.83 11.05
N GLU A 24 -12.44 -6.80 10.20
CA GLU A 24 -11.98 -6.85 8.80
C GLU A 24 -10.45 -6.70 8.70
N ASN A 25 -9.85 -7.38 7.73
CA ASN A 25 -8.44 -7.19 7.35
C ASN A 25 -8.34 -6.13 6.26
N ILE A 26 -7.64 -5.03 6.55
CA ILE A 26 -7.52 -3.89 5.63
C ILE A 26 -6.08 -3.71 5.19
N MET A 27 -5.81 -3.88 3.90
CA MET A 27 -4.50 -3.66 3.31
C MET A 27 -4.25 -2.16 3.08
N ILE A 28 -3.08 -1.68 3.48
CA ILE A 28 -2.52 -0.37 3.12
C ILE A 28 -1.32 -0.63 2.22
N ASP A 29 -1.44 -0.27 0.95
CA ASP A 29 -0.39 -0.41 -0.05
C ASP A 29 0.13 0.98 -0.44
N ALA A 30 1.39 1.26 -0.15
CA ALA A 30 1.94 2.61 -0.27
C ALA A 30 3.47 2.59 -0.43
N SER A 31 4.04 3.73 -0.81
CA SER A 31 5.49 3.93 -0.69
C SER A 31 5.84 4.56 0.67
N ALA A 32 7.11 4.45 1.08
CA ALA A 32 7.60 5.01 2.35
C ALA A 32 7.37 6.53 2.47
N GLU A 33 7.29 7.25 1.35
CA GLU A 33 7.05 8.69 1.30
C GLU A 33 5.63 9.07 1.77
N ALA A 34 4.67 8.15 1.72
CA ALA A 34 3.34 8.33 2.29
C ALA A 34 3.27 8.02 3.79
N ALA A 35 4.40 7.81 4.48
CA ALA A 35 4.45 7.43 5.89
C ALA A 35 3.50 8.23 6.81
N PRO A 36 3.37 9.56 6.71
CA PRO A 36 2.44 10.31 7.56
C PRO A 36 0.98 9.83 7.45
N LEU A 37 0.50 9.56 6.22
CA LEU A 37 -0.87 9.09 6.00
C LEU A 37 -1.03 7.61 6.34
N VAL A 38 -0.03 6.78 6.03
CA VAL A 38 -0.01 5.35 6.37
C VAL A 38 -0.15 5.15 7.89
N LEU A 39 0.64 5.87 8.69
CA LEU A 39 0.60 5.75 10.15
C LEU A 39 -0.75 6.18 10.73
N GLU A 40 -1.35 7.24 10.17
CA GLU A 40 -2.66 7.72 10.60
C GLU A 40 -3.79 6.74 10.23
N LEU A 41 -3.74 6.15 9.02
CA LEU A 41 -4.65 5.07 8.62
C LEU A 41 -4.52 3.86 9.55
N TYR A 42 -3.29 3.41 9.81
CA TYR A 42 -3.00 2.27 10.67
C TYR A 42 -3.61 2.46 12.07
N LYS A 43 -3.41 3.65 12.66
CA LYS A 43 -3.98 4.03 13.95
C LYS A 43 -5.52 3.96 13.94
N GLN A 44 -6.16 4.59 12.96
CA GLN A 44 -7.63 4.67 12.90
C GLN A 44 -8.30 3.31 12.60
N ILE A 45 -7.67 2.45 11.79
CA ILE A 45 -8.15 1.08 11.54
C ILE A 45 -8.16 0.26 12.84
N ILE A 46 -7.08 0.31 13.62
CA ILE A 46 -7.00 -0.34 14.94
C ILE A 46 -8.07 0.20 15.89
N GLN A 47 -8.26 1.53 15.92
CA GLN A 47 -9.28 2.16 16.77
C GLN A 47 -10.71 1.70 16.43
N LYS A 48 -10.97 1.29 15.19
CA LYS A 48 -12.25 0.68 14.77
C LYS A 48 -12.36 -0.81 15.08
N GLY A 49 -11.29 -1.44 15.59
CA GLY A 49 -11.22 -2.87 15.87
C GLY A 49 -11.06 -3.73 14.61
N ALA A 50 -10.54 -3.16 13.53
CA ALA A 50 -10.12 -3.87 12.32
C ALA A 50 -8.61 -4.16 12.37
N PHE A 51 -8.13 -5.01 11.47
CA PHE A 51 -6.74 -5.46 11.41
C PHE A 51 -6.03 -4.85 10.20
N PRO A 52 -5.17 -3.83 10.38
CA PRO A 52 -4.39 -3.30 9.27
C PRO A 52 -3.27 -4.27 8.86
N VAL A 53 -3.05 -4.39 7.55
CA VAL A 53 -1.90 -5.07 6.93
C VAL A 53 -1.17 -4.04 6.08
N SER A 54 0.15 -3.90 6.22
CA SER A 54 0.92 -2.89 5.49
C SER A 54 1.84 -3.51 4.44
N ARG A 55 1.71 -3.07 3.20
CA ARG A 55 2.64 -3.35 2.10
C ARG A 55 3.33 -2.04 1.71
N ILE A 56 4.52 -1.81 2.27
CA ILE A 56 5.27 -0.57 2.05
C ILE A 56 6.44 -0.83 1.11
N GLY A 57 6.39 -0.19 -0.06
CA GLY A 57 7.46 -0.20 -1.04
C GLY A 57 8.50 0.88 -0.80
N LEU A 58 9.75 0.61 -1.18
CA LEU A 58 10.80 1.61 -1.28
C LEU A 58 10.95 2.05 -2.73
N TYR A 59 11.24 3.34 -2.92
CA TYR A 59 11.59 3.86 -4.24
C TYR A 59 12.77 3.09 -4.85
N GLY A 60 12.67 2.75 -6.14
CA GLY A 60 13.70 2.01 -6.86
C GLY A 60 13.58 0.49 -6.76
N MET A 61 12.68 -0.08 -5.94
CA MET A 61 12.50 -1.53 -5.88
C MET A 61 12.07 -2.10 -7.23
N SER A 62 11.10 -1.45 -7.89
CA SER A 62 10.62 -1.86 -9.22
C SER A 62 11.73 -1.76 -10.26
N TYR A 63 12.48 -0.64 -10.27
CA TYR A 63 13.63 -0.49 -11.16
C TYR A 63 14.65 -1.61 -10.97
N ASN A 64 15.06 -1.88 -9.72
CA ASN A 64 16.03 -2.95 -9.44
C ASN A 64 15.49 -4.33 -9.83
N TYR A 65 14.22 -4.59 -9.56
CA TYR A 65 13.59 -5.85 -9.96
C TYR A 65 13.68 -6.04 -11.47
N PHE A 66 13.16 -5.11 -12.28
CA PHE A 66 13.17 -5.27 -13.73
C PHE A 66 14.57 -5.14 -14.35
N LYS A 67 15.48 -4.39 -13.74
CA LYS A 67 16.84 -4.24 -14.25
C LYS A 67 17.70 -5.49 -14.07
N TYR A 68 17.47 -6.25 -13.00
CA TYR A 68 18.34 -7.35 -12.59
C TYR A 68 17.66 -8.73 -12.56
N ALA A 69 16.33 -8.81 -12.67
CA ALA A 69 15.62 -10.08 -12.69
C ALA A 69 15.89 -10.84 -13.99
N SER A 70 15.91 -12.18 -13.89
CA SER A 70 15.88 -13.06 -15.05
C SER A 70 14.47 -13.17 -15.64
N ASP A 71 14.37 -13.63 -16.89
CA ASP A 71 13.10 -13.95 -17.53
C ASP A 71 12.23 -14.92 -16.70
N GLU A 72 12.86 -15.89 -16.05
CA GLU A 72 12.17 -16.85 -15.19
C GLU A 72 11.54 -16.15 -13.97
N GLN A 73 12.30 -15.24 -13.33
CA GLN A 73 11.80 -14.47 -12.19
C GLN A 73 10.66 -13.52 -12.62
N ILE A 74 10.78 -12.87 -13.79
CA ILE A 74 9.73 -11.99 -14.33
C ILE A 74 8.46 -12.78 -14.64
N LYS A 75 8.58 -14.00 -15.18
CA LYS A 75 7.45 -14.87 -15.55
C LYS A 75 6.84 -15.61 -14.35
N ASN A 76 7.48 -15.58 -13.18
CA ASN A 76 6.99 -16.27 -12.00
C ASN A 76 5.70 -15.60 -11.47
N PHE A 77 4.63 -16.40 -11.35
CA PHE A 77 3.36 -15.91 -10.82
C PHE A 77 3.45 -15.62 -9.31
N PRO A 78 3.03 -14.44 -8.83
CA PRO A 78 3.18 -14.06 -7.42
C PRO A 78 2.08 -14.68 -6.54
N GLN A 79 2.06 -16.01 -6.42
CA GLN A 79 1.04 -16.78 -5.71
C GLN A 79 0.85 -16.31 -4.26
N LEU A 80 1.95 -16.01 -3.55
CA LEU A 80 1.90 -15.50 -2.17
C LEU A 80 1.14 -14.17 -2.07
N SER A 81 1.34 -13.25 -3.02
CA SER A 81 0.63 -11.97 -3.01
C SER A 81 -0.85 -12.14 -3.33
N LEU A 82 -1.20 -13.07 -4.23
CA LEU A 82 -2.60 -13.40 -4.51
C LEU A 82 -3.30 -13.97 -3.26
N ASP A 83 -2.64 -14.89 -2.57
CA ASP A 83 -3.23 -15.56 -1.40
C ASP A 83 -3.38 -14.63 -0.20
N GLU A 84 -2.49 -13.64 -0.05
CA GLU A 84 -2.64 -12.57 0.91
C GLU A 84 -3.84 -11.66 0.55
N MET A 85 -3.92 -11.20 -0.70
CA MET A 85 -4.99 -10.32 -1.15
C MET A 85 -6.38 -10.97 -1.02
N LYS A 86 -6.49 -12.28 -1.27
CA LYS A 86 -7.74 -13.04 -1.10
C LYS A 86 -8.28 -13.04 0.35
N LYS A 87 -7.44 -12.74 1.34
CA LYS A 87 -7.82 -12.68 2.76
C LYS A 87 -8.14 -11.27 3.24
N MET A 88 -8.02 -10.27 2.36
CA MET A 88 -8.29 -8.87 2.68
C MET A 88 -9.76 -8.55 2.40
N ASP A 89 -10.37 -7.78 3.30
CA ASP A 89 -11.73 -7.28 3.18
C ASP A 89 -11.76 -5.86 2.58
N GLY A 90 -10.63 -5.15 2.61
CA GLY A 90 -10.46 -3.84 2.01
C GLY A 90 -9.01 -3.55 1.59
N TRP A 91 -8.84 -2.65 0.62
CA TRP A 91 -7.55 -2.23 0.11
C TRP A 91 -7.49 -0.72 -0.09
N ILE A 92 -6.45 -0.09 0.44
CA ILE A 92 -6.16 1.34 0.29
C ILE A 92 -4.80 1.46 -0.40
N GLY A 93 -4.82 1.82 -1.68
CA GLY A 93 -3.62 2.15 -2.45
C GLY A 93 -3.29 3.64 -2.35
N ILE A 94 -2.04 3.98 -1.99
CA ILE A 94 -1.53 5.35 -1.93
C ILE A 94 -0.41 5.48 -2.96
N SER A 95 -0.69 6.19 -4.05
CA SER A 95 0.32 6.52 -5.06
C SER A 95 1.08 7.78 -4.64
N SER A 96 2.30 7.59 -4.11
CA SER A 96 3.25 8.65 -3.80
C SER A 96 4.52 8.43 -4.62
N ALA A 97 4.58 9.06 -5.80
CA ALA A 97 5.73 8.92 -6.68
C ALA A 97 6.83 9.91 -6.32
N SER A 98 8.00 9.40 -5.94
CA SER A 98 9.23 10.20 -5.81
C SER A 98 9.82 10.54 -7.19
N ASN A 99 9.56 9.72 -8.22
CA ASN A 99 9.95 9.97 -9.61
C ASN A 99 8.93 9.33 -10.59
N LEU A 100 8.35 10.15 -11.46
CA LEU A 100 7.38 9.71 -12.47
C LEU A 100 8.02 8.97 -13.66
N ARG A 101 9.36 8.92 -13.74
CA ARG A 101 10.14 8.35 -14.86
C ARG A 101 11.03 7.19 -14.41
N GLU A 102 10.69 6.54 -13.30
CA GLU A 102 11.51 5.49 -12.68
C GLU A 102 11.89 4.36 -13.66
N LEU A 103 10.95 3.94 -14.51
CA LEU A 103 11.14 2.81 -15.44
C LEU A 103 11.44 3.25 -16.88
N SER A 104 11.73 4.53 -17.14
CA SER A 104 11.89 5.04 -18.52
C SER A 104 13.06 4.44 -19.32
N ASN A 105 14.00 3.76 -18.64
CA ASN A 105 15.17 3.12 -19.26
C ASN A 105 15.13 1.58 -19.16
N ILE A 106 13.95 1.00 -18.93
CA ILE A 106 13.73 -0.44 -18.88
C ILE A 106 13.01 -0.87 -20.17
N ASP A 107 13.37 -2.04 -20.71
CA ASP A 107 12.75 -2.62 -21.91
C ASP A 107 11.31 -3.09 -21.58
N PRO A 108 10.28 -2.76 -22.39
CA PRO A 108 8.88 -3.10 -22.12
C PRO A 108 8.54 -4.59 -22.08
#